data_AF-A0AA43FT49-F1
#
_entry.id   AF-A0AA43FT49-F1
#
_cell.length_a   1.000
_cell.length_b   1.000
_cell.length_c   1.000
_cell.angle_alpha   90.00
_cell.angle_beta   90.00
_cell.angle_gamma   90.00
#
_symmetry.space_group_name_H-M   'P 1'
#
loop_
_entity.id
_entity.type
_entity.pdbx_description
1 polymer ?
#
loop_
_entity_poly.entity_id
_entity_poly.type
_entity_poly.pdbx_seq_one_letter_code
_entity_poly.pdbx_strand_id
1 'polypeptide(L)'
;MFQLRRSYVALALTAAGLSACGDDTTVPPTATEFEIRVENVSAVYDFTASGVFHTPLGDTQAGPLFPGGIYETVFSAPVGAKLSLATMFGQSNDLFLAPTGDGIPLYDMAGSQLTGDVTGQVLLWDAGTEANQEPGLGADQAPRQASPNTGAA
;
A
#
# COMPACT_ATOMS: atom_id res chain seq x y z
N MET A 1 -47.50 9.13 -15.69
CA MET A 1 -48.97 9.11 -15.70
C MET A 1 -49.44 7.97 -14.81
N PHE A 2 -49.74 8.24 -13.54
CA PHE A 2 -50.54 7.37 -12.68
C PHE A 2 -51.13 8.26 -11.58
N GLN A 3 -52.43 8.54 -11.70
CA GLN A 3 -53.21 9.38 -10.79
C GLN A 3 -53.84 8.49 -9.73
N LEU A 4 -53.59 8.76 -8.44
CA LEU A 4 -54.44 8.25 -7.37
C LEU A 4 -55.09 9.45 -6.66
N ARG A 5 -56.37 9.67 -6.97
CA ARG A 5 -57.24 10.62 -6.27
C ARG A 5 -57.67 10.01 -4.94
N ARG A 6 -57.49 10.74 -3.84
CA ARG A 6 -58.22 10.48 -2.59
C ARG A 6 -58.83 11.78 -2.09
N SER A 7 -60.15 11.85 -2.25
CA SER A 7 -61.01 12.88 -1.68
C SER A 7 -61.10 12.68 -0.16
N TYR A 8 -60.89 13.75 0.62
CA TYR A 8 -61.24 13.78 2.03
C TYR A 8 -62.08 15.00 2.32
N VAL A 9 -63.21 14.74 2.97
CA VAL A 9 -64.25 15.68 3.39
C VAL A 9 -63.69 16.61 4.47
N ALA A 10 -63.84 17.91 4.29
CA ALA A 10 -63.50 18.92 5.28
C ALA A 10 -64.61 19.00 6.34
N LEU A 11 -64.23 18.84 7.62
CA LEU A 11 -65.07 19.23 8.75
C LEU A 11 -64.27 20.23 9.59
N ALA A 12 -64.62 21.51 9.46
CA ALA A 12 -64.07 22.58 10.28
C ALA A 12 -64.80 22.62 11.62
N LEU A 13 -64.04 22.52 12.72
CA LEU A 13 -64.54 22.84 14.04
C LEU A 13 -63.51 23.75 14.74
N THR A 14 -63.80 25.04 14.73
CA THR A 14 -63.05 26.07 15.47
C THR A 14 -63.45 26.05 16.93
N ALA A 15 -62.51 25.69 17.81
CA ALA A 15 -62.61 25.92 19.24
C ALA A 15 -61.48 26.87 19.66
N ALA A 16 -61.84 28.11 19.98
CA ALA A 16 -60.96 29.08 20.60
C ALA A 16 -60.85 28.75 22.10
N GLY A 17 -59.65 28.36 22.54
CA GLY A 17 -59.31 28.20 23.95
C GLY A 17 -58.11 29.09 24.28
N LEU A 18 -58.36 30.16 25.03
CA LEU A 18 -57.31 30.93 25.73
C LEU A 18 -56.93 30.14 26.99
N SER A 19 -55.67 29.72 27.09
CA SER A 19 -55.07 29.22 28.33
C SER A 19 -53.73 29.89 28.58
N ALA A 20 -53.57 30.42 29.78
CA ALA A 20 -52.48 31.25 30.25
C ALA A 20 -51.22 30.45 30.62
N CYS A 21 -50.07 31.11 30.51
CA CYS A 21 -48.71 30.59 30.69
C CYS A 21 -48.38 30.13 32.13
N GLY A 22 -47.62 29.04 32.21
CA GLY A 22 -46.64 28.81 33.29
C GLY A 22 -45.27 28.70 32.64
N ASP A 23 -44.41 29.71 32.86
CA ASP A 23 -43.03 29.78 32.38
C ASP A 23 -42.16 28.76 33.13
N ASP A 24 -42.03 27.56 32.58
CA ASP A 24 -40.83 26.74 32.78
C ASP A 24 -40.63 25.83 31.58
N THR A 25 -40.28 26.43 30.45
CA THR A 25 -39.85 25.68 29.27
C THR A 25 -38.34 25.85 29.15
N THR A 26 -37.59 24.88 29.69
CA THR A 26 -36.28 24.59 29.13
C THR A 26 -36.51 24.19 27.68
N VAL A 27 -36.44 25.16 26.77
CA VAL A 27 -36.54 24.90 25.33
C VAL A 27 -35.41 23.93 25.01
N PRO A 28 -35.70 22.67 24.65
CA PRO A 28 -34.64 21.75 24.24
C PRO A 28 -33.94 22.41 23.04
N PRO A 29 -32.60 22.42 22.98
CA PRO A 29 -31.90 23.06 21.88
C PRO A 29 -32.43 22.48 20.58
N THR A 30 -32.94 23.36 19.72
CA THR A 30 -33.44 22.98 18.40
C THR A 30 -32.31 22.27 17.66
N ALA A 31 -32.51 20.99 17.33
CA ALA A 31 -31.54 20.22 16.57
C ALA A 31 -31.36 20.86 15.19
N THR A 32 -30.17 21.40 14.95
CA THR A 32 -29.78 21.93 13.64
C THR A 32 -29.06 20.83 12.87
N GLU A 33 -29.67 20.38 11.78
CA GLU A 33 -28.98 19.56 10.77
C GLU A 33 -28.12 20.47 9.89
N PHE A 34 -26.91 20.01 9.58
CA PHE A 34 -26.04 20.64 8.60
C PHE A 34 -25.43 19.55 7.71
N GLU A 35 -25.27 19.89 6.43
CA GLU A 35 -24.65 19.00 5.46
C GLU A 35 -23.14 19.24 5.45
N ILE A 36 -22.37 18.20 5.76
CA ILE A 36 -20.91 18.22 5.62
C ILE A 36 -20.55 17.52 4.31
N ARG A 37 -19.93 18.26 3.39
CA ARG A 37 -19.25 17.65 2.23
C ARG A 37 -17.77 17.51 2.55
N VAL A 38 -17.35 16.27 2.79
CA VAL A 38 -15.93 15.91 2.89
C VAL A 38 -15.47 15.47 1.50
N GLU A 39 -14.44 16.14 0.98
CA GLU A 39 -13.81 15.79 -0.29
C GLU A 39 -12.31 15.61 -0.09
N ASN A 40 -11.76 14.55 -0.68
CA ASN A 40 -10.32 14.39 -0.75
C ASN A 40 -9.77 15.30 -1.86
N VAL A 41 -9.15 16.41 -1.47
CA VAL A 41 -8.50 17.38 -2.38
C VAL A 41 -7.02 17.09 -2.61
N SER A 42 -6.50 15.99 -2.05
CA SER A 42 -5.13 15.55 -2.35
C SER A 42 -5.05 15.09 -3.80
N ALA A 43 -3.91 15.34 -4.43
CA ALA A 43 -3.65 14.75 -5.73
C ALA A 43 -3.81 13.22 -5.64
N VAL A 44 -4.62 12.67 -6.54
CA VAL A 44 -4.72 11.21 -6.70
C VAL A 44 -3.40 10.78 -7.32
N TYR A 45 -2.68 9.95 -6.60
CA TYR A 45 -1.47 9.33 -7.09
C TYR A 45 -1.66 7.82 -7.01
N ASP A 46 -1.27 7.11 -8.07
CA ASP A 46 -1.23 5.65 -8.09
C ASP A 46 -0.06 5.15 -7.23
N PHE A 47 -0.18 5.29 -5.92
CA PHE A 47 0.86 4.91 -4.97
C PHE A 47 0.76 3.43 -4.59
N THR A 48 1.03 2.59 -5.57
CA THR A 48 1.62 1.26 -5.39
C THR A 48 2.43 1.00 -6.64
N ALA A 49 3.69 1.46 -6.63
CA ALA A 49 4.64 1.15 -7.69
C ALA A 49 5.27 -0.22 -7.38
N SER A 50 4.89 -1.24 -8.15
CA SER A 50 5.61 -2.50 -8.24
C SER A 50 6.25 -2.59 -9.61
N GLY A 51 7.45 -3.15 -9.70
CA GLY A 51 8.15 -3.28 -10.96
C GLY A 51 9.26 -4.30 -10.90
N VAL A 52 9.97 -4.44 -12.01
CA VAL A 52 11.11 -5.34 -12.15
C VAL A 52 12.36 -4.51 -12.41
N PHE A 53 13.44 -4.81 -11.69
CA PHE A 53 14.74 -4.17 -11.86
C PHE A 53 15.78 -5.26 -12.17
N HIS A 54 15.94 -5.61 -13.44
CA HIS A 54 16.82 -6.72 -13.87
C HIS A 54 17.82 -6.34 -14.96
N THR A 55 17.84 -5.08 -15.40
CA THR A 55 18.72 -4.61 -16.46
C THR A 55 19.81 -3.74 -15.84
N PRO A 56 21.08 -4.15 -15.87
CA PRO A 56 22.16 -3.34 -15.32
C PRO A 56 22.25 -1.98 -15.98
N LEU A 57 22.66 -0.96 -15.23
CA LEU A 57 22.84 0.39 -15.70
C LEU A 57 23.91 0.40 -16.82
N GLY A 58 23.51 0.87 -18.00
CA GLY A 58 24.35 0.88 -19.20
C GLY A 58 24.14 -0.31 -20.14
N ASP A 59 23.42 -1.35 -19.70
CA ASP A 59 23.06 -2.50 -20.54
C ASP A 59 21.71 -2.32 -21.24
N THR A 60 21.48 -3.12 -22.28
CA THR A 60 20.24 -3.10 -23.06
C THR A 60 19.34 -4.31 -22.81
N GLN A 61 19.82 -5.30 -22.05
CA GLN A 61 19.14 -6.57 -21.81
C GLN A 61 19.15 -6.92 -20.33
N ALA A 62 18.14 -7.69 -19.91
CA ALA A 62 18.10 -8.28 -18.58
C ALA A 62 19.31 -9.20 -18.38
N GLY A 63 19.89 -9.21 -17.18
CA GLY A 63 21.02 -10.07 -16.89
C GLY A 63 21.49 -9.93 -15.45
N PRO A 64 22.36 -10.83 -14.97
CA PRO A 64 22.88 -10.81 -13.60
C PRO A 64 23.75 -9.58 -13.36
N LEU A 65 23.80 -9.15 -12.09
CA LEU A 65 24.69 -8.08 -11.66
C LEU A 65 26.06 -8.66 -11.27
N PHE A 66 27.09 -8.35 -12.06
CA PHE A 66 28.47 -8.71 -11.75
C PHE A 66 29.14 -7.68 -10.81
N PRO A 67 30.28 -8.02 -10.18
CA PRO A 67 31.00 -7.08 -9.32
C PRO A 67 31.27 -5.73 -10.02
N GLY A 68 30.88 -4.63 -9.37
CA GLY A 68 30.99 -3.27 -9.91
C GLY A 68 29.82 -2.82 -10.80
N GLY A 69 28.90 -3.72 -11.15
CA GLY A 69 27.65 -3.37 -11.84
C GLY A 69 26.66 -2.66 -10.91
N ILE A 70 25.73 -1.91 -11.49
CA ILE A 70 24.68 -1.18 -10.77
C ILE A 70 23.32 -1.53 -11.38
N TYR A 71 22.31 -1.81 -10.55
CA TYR A 71 20.92 -1.62 -10.95
C TYR A 71 20.44 -0.28 -10.42
N GLU A 72 19.77 0.51 -11.26
CA GLU A 72 19.20 1.79 -10.88
C GLU A 72 17.70 1.80 -11.16
N THR A 73 16.93 2.31 -10.19
CA THR A 73 15.48 2.49 -10.34
C THR A 73 15.07 3.82 -9.72
N VAL A 74 14.08 4.47 -10.34
CA VAL A 74 13.50 5.73 -9.88
C VAL A 74 12.00 5.52 -9.77
N PHE A 75 11.44 5.88 -8.61
CA PHE A 75 10.02 5.72 -8.33
C PHE A 75 9.51 6.89 -7.49
N SER A 76 8.19 7.02 -7.39
CA SER A 76 7.52 7.99 -6.50
C SER A 76 6.76 7.24 -5.42
N ALA A 77 6.78 7.76 -4.19
CA ALA A 77 6.12 7.14 -3.05
C ALA A 77 5.58 8.21 -2.08
N PRO A 78 4.41 7.99 -1.46
CA PRO A 78 3.83 8.93 -0.50
C PRO A 78 4.58 8.90 0.83
N VAL A 79 4.41 9.95 1.64
CA VAL A 79 4.89 9.98 3.02
C VAL A 79 4.36 8.76 3.79
N GLY A 80 5.26 8.09 4.52
CA GLY A 80 4.96 6.87 5.26
C GLY A 80 5.09 5.57 4.46
N ALA A 81 5.34 5.65 3.14
CA ALA A 81 5.62 4.47 2.35
C ALA A 81 6.95 3.80 2.73
N LYS A 82 7.04 2.52 2.39
CA LYS A 82 8.23 1.70 2.60
C LYS A 82 8.62 1.01 1.29
N LEU A 83 9.91 0.83 1.08
CA LEU A 83 10.47 0.09 -0.04
C LEU A 83 10.63 -1.39 0.34
N SER A 84 10.02 -2.25 -0.46
CA SER A 84 10.29 -3.68 -0.47
C SER A 84 10.96 -4.05 -1.80
N LEU A 85 11.96 -4.92 -1.75
CA LEU A 85 12.65 -5.44 -2.92
C LEU A 85 13.17 -6.85 -2.61
N ALA A 86 13.30 -7.67 -3.64
CA ALA A 86 13.96 -8.96 -3.57
C ALA A 86 14.77 -9.18 -4.84
N THR A 87 15.98 -9.71 -4.71
CA THR A 87 16.80 -10.12 -5.86
C THR A 87 17.58 -11.38 -5.53
N MET A 88 17.64 -12.33 -6.46
CA MET A 88 18.29 -13.61 -6.24
C MET A 88 19.81 -13.43 -6.09
N PHE A 89 20.40 -14.10 -5.10
CA PHE A 89 21.84 -14.31 -5.10
C PHE A 89 22.17 -15.43 -6.07
N GLY A 90 22.48 -15.08 -7.32
CA GLY A 90 22.53 -16.06 -8.42
C GLY A 90 23.47 -17.25 -8.24
N GLN A 91 24.51 -17.16 -7.41
CA GLN A 91 25.41 -18.29 -7.11
C GLN A 91 24.92 -19.13 -5.92
N SER A 92 23.60 -19.35 -5.82
CA SER A 92 22.97 -20.15 -4.77
C SER A 92 21.79 -20.96 -5.32
N ASN A 93 21.22 -21.83 -4.49
CA ASN A 93 20.03 -22.61 -4.79
C ASN A 93 18.81 -21.67 -4.84
N ASP A 94 18.52 -21.02 -3.72
CA ASP A 94 17.34 -20.18 -3.53
C ASP A 94 17.57 -19.01 -2.56
N LEU A 95 18.83 -18.60 -2.36
CA LEU A 95 19.14 -17.45 -1.52
C LEU A 95 18.82 -16.14 -2.26
N PHE A 96 18.32 -15.14 -1.54
CA PHE A 96 17.97 -13.84 -2.10
C PHE A 96 18.27 -12.69 -1.14
N LEU A 97 18.52 -11.51 -1.68
CA LEU A 97 18.73 -10.27 -0.94
C LEU A 97 17.41 -9.51 -0.83
N ALA A 98 17.01 -9.17 0.40
CA ALA A 98 15.83 -8.38 0.67
C ALA A 98 15.92 -7.64 2.02
N PRO A 99 15.16 -6.56 2.24
CA PRO A 99 14.94 -6.01 3.56
C PRO A 99 14.23 -7.01 4.49
N THR A 100 14.10 -6.65 5.77
CA THR A 100 13.18 -7.36 6.67
C THR A 100 11.73 -7.23 6.16
N GLY A 101 10.82 -8.06 6.69
CA GLY A 101 9.40 -8.04 6.29
C GLY A 101 8.70 -6.68 6.51
N ASP A 102 9.29 -5.80 7.33
CA ASP A 102 8.81 -4.44 7.53
C ASP A 102 9.13 -3.49 6.37
N GLY A 103 10.08 -3.82 5.48
CA GLY A 103 10.57 -2.95 4.41
C GLY A 103 11.42 -1.78 4.91
N ILE A 104 12.04 -1.05 3.97
CA ILE A 104 12.87 0.13 4.26
C ILE A 104 11.97 1.37 4.31
N PRO A 105 11.91 2.12 5.41
CA PRO A 105 11.15 3.38 5.45
C PRO A 105 11.75 4.40 4.48
N LEU A 106 10.88 5.13 3.77
CA LEU A 106 11.31 6.19 2.83
C LEU A 106 11.26 7.59 3.45
N TYR A 107 10.61 7.71 4.60
CA TYR A 107 10.39 8.97 5.31
C TYR A 107 10.61 8.77 6.81
N ASP A 108 11.06 9.82 7.50
CA ASP A 108 11.11 9.86 8.96
C ASP A 108 9.74 10.13 9.60
N MET A 109 9.67 10.13 10.93
CA MET A 109 8.43 10.39 11.67
C MET A 109 7.89 11.82 11.50
N ALA A 110 8.72 12.77 11.08
CA ALA A 110 8.33 14.14 10.78
C ALA A 110 7.87 14.33 9.33
N GLY A 111 7.95 13.29 8.49
CA GLY A 111 7.55 13.29 7.09
C GLY A 111 8.65 13.75 6.12
N SER A 112 9.90 13.86 6.56
CA SER A 112 11.03 14.20 5.68
C SER A 112 11.57 12.96 4.97
N GLN A 113 11.97 13.09 3.70
CA GLN A 113 12.56 11.98 2.94
C GLN A 113 13.87 11.52 3.55
N LEU A 114 14.04 10.20 3.68
CA LEU A 114 15.29 9.59 4.10
C LEU A 114 16.24 9.48 2.91
N THR A 115 17.48 9.93 3.08
CA THR A 115 18.54 9.87 2.07
C THR A 115 19.80 9.27 2.66
N GLY A 116 20.50 8.44 1.89
CA GLY A 116 21.79 7.87 2.29
C GLY A 116 21.93 6.40 1.91
N ASP A 117 22.99 5.78 2.43
CA ASP A 117 23.26 4.35 2.27
C ASP A 117 22.36 3.52 3.20
N VAL A 118 21.65 2.56 2.62
CA VAL A 118 20.76 1.63 3.32
C VAL A 118 21.22 0.18 3.25
N THR A 119 22.47 -0.08 2.83
CA THR A 119 23.03 -1.42 2.65
C THR A 119 22.86 -2.29 3.89
N GLY A 120 23.01 -1.73 5.10
CA GLY A 120 22.83 -2.45 6.36
C GLY A 120 21.38 -2.90 6.65
N GLN A 121 20.41 -2.49 5.85
CA GLN A 121 19.01 -2.92 5.96
C GLN A 121 18.66 -4.05 4.98
N VAL A 122 19.56 -4.41 4.06
CA VAL A 122 19.38 -5.51 3.11
C VAL A 122 20.13 -6.73 3.63
N LEU A 123 19.41 -7.84 3.76
CA LEU A 123 19.91 -9.09 4.32
C LEU A 123 19.86 -10.20 3.29
N LEU A 124 20.67 -11.23 3.49
CA LEU A 124 20.59 -12.48 2.74
C LEU A 124 19.58 -13.42 3.43
N TRP A 125 18.63 -13.90 2.64
CA TRP A 125 17.56 -14.78 3.06
C TRP A 125 17.64 -16.11 2.33
N ASP A 126 17.11 -17.14 2.97
CA ASP A 126 16.90 -18.48 2.43
C ASP A 126 15.40 -18.65 2.18
N ALA A 127 15.01 -19.04 0.97
CA ALA A 127 13.61 -19.24 0.62
C ALA A 127 13.02 -20.52 1.21
N GLY A 128 13.86 -21.49 1.59
CA GLY A 128 13.48 -22.79 2.12
C GLY A 128 12.81 -23.69 1.08
N THR A 129 13.11 -23.47 -0.20
CA THR A 129 12.55 -24.23 -1.33
C THR A 129 13.47 -25.35 -1.82
N GLU A 130 14.78 -25.21 -1.61
CA GLU A 130 15.80 -26.20 -1.97
C GLU A 130 16.84 -26.38 -0.85
N ALA A 131 17.54 -27.52 -0.85
CA ALA A 131 18.61 -27.81 0.09
C ALA A 131 19.88 -27.01 -0.25
N ASN A 132 20.38 -26.25 0.72
CA ASN A 132 21.54 -25.40 0.55
C ASN A 132 22.82 -26.16 0.18
N GLN A 133 23.54 -25.63 -0.81
CA GLN A 133 24.88 -26.04 -1.18
C GLN A 133 25.85 -24.85 -1.06
N GLU A 134 27.16 -25.13 -1.00
CA GLU A 134 28.18 -24.08 -0.94
C GLU A 134 28.04 -23.11 -2.14
N PRO A 135 27.85 -21.80 -1.90
CA PRO A 135 27.65 -20.84 -2.97
C PRO A 135 28.73 -20.89 -4.04
N GLY A 136 28.32 -21.00 -5.30
CA GLY A 136 29.24 -21.05 -6.44
C GLY A 136 29.74 -22.43 -6.83
N LEU A 137 29.52 -23.48 -6.01
CA LEU A 137 30.03 -24.83 -6.26
C LEU A 137 28.92 -25.89 -6.44
N GLY A 138 27.76 -25.69 -5.83
CA GLY A 138 26.66 -26.65 -5.83
C GLY A 138 26.14 -26.97 -7.23
N ALA A 139 25.93 -28.26 -7.52
CA ALA A 139 25.40 -28.74 -8.80
C ALA A 139 23.91 -28.38 -8.97
N ASP A 140 23.20 -28.24 -7.86
CA ASP A 140 21.77 -27.92 -7.84
C ASP A 140 21.52 -26.42 -7.70
N GLN A 141 22.53 -25.57 -7.90
CA GLN A 141 22.34 -24.12 -7.88
C GLN A 141 21.78 -23.63 -9.22
N ALA A 142 20.99 -22.56 -9.22
CA ALA A 142 20.28 -22.10 -10.42
C ALA A 142 21.14 -21.99 -11.71
N PRO A 143 22.41 -21.53 -11.67
CA PRO A 143 23.25 -21.48 -12.88
C PRO A 143 23.69 -22.85 -13.42
N ARG A 144 23.58 -23.92 -12.62
CA ARG A 144 24.08 -25.28 -12.92
C ARG A 144 22.97 -26.33 -13.01
N GLN A 145 21.76 -26.01 -12.57
CA GLN A 145 20.59 -26.87 -12.74
C GLN A 145 20.23 -27.08 -14.22
N ALA A 146 19.74 -28.27 -14.54
CA ALA A 146 19.27 -28.59 -15.89
C ALA A 146 17.95 -27.89 -16.25
N SER A 147 17.13 -27.54 -15.25
CA SER A 147 15.86 -26.81 -15.39
C SER A 147 15.49 -26.12 -14.07
N PRO A 148 14.61 -25.11 -14.09
CA PRO A 148 14.16 -24.45 -12.86
C PRO A 148 13.54 -25.44 -11.86
N ASN A 149 13.80 -25.24 -10.57
CA ASN A 149 13.24 -26.02 -9.46
C ASN A 149 13.53 -27.53 -9.56
N THR A 150 14.75 -27.89 -9.98
CA THR A 150 15.17 -29.31 -10.07
C THR A 150 16.12 -29.73 -8.96
N GLY A 151 16.47 -28.82 -8.04
CA GLY A 151 17.31 -29.12 -6.91
C GLY A 151 16.61 -30.00 -5.89
N ALA A 152 17.40 -30.68 -5.08
CA ALA A 152 16.87 -31.39 -3.92
C ALA A 152 16.23 -30.38 -2.94
N ALA A 153 15.15 -30.77 -2.27
CA ALA A 153 14.49 -30.01 -1.21
C ALA A 153 14.75 -30.62 0.16
#